data_AF-A0A7J8ZXV7-F1
#
_entry.id   AF-A0A7J8ZXV7-F1
#
_cell.length_a   1.000
_cell.length_b   1.000
_cell.length_c   1.000
_cell.angle_alpha   90.00
_cell.angle_beta   90.00
_cell.angle_gamma   90.00
#
_symmetry.space_group_name_H-M   'P 1'
#
loop_
_entity.id
_entity.type
_entity.pdbx_description
1 polymer ?
#
loop_
_entity_poly.entity_id
_entity_poly.type
_entity_poly.pdbx_seq_one_letter_code
_entity_poly.pdbx_strand_id
1 'polypeptide(L)'
;MAKVRDALIDYLNSFTYYIIHRPLISAFNGLPPETDSNGQDFINEVATLGRIHHVNVAKLIGFCVEGTKQALVYDFMPNGSLDRIVFGKDDKALLSWQKMFDIAHGIARGIEYLHQGCDMQILHFDIKPHNILLDENFTPKVSDFGLAKLYSVDDSIVSLTAARGTIGYIAPELIYKNLGGISYKADVYSFGMLLMEIVGRRKNMNALVEQTSQTYFPSWIYDRYHRGEDIDLEDVTDDEKIIVKKMVITASWCIQIKPSERPSMSKVLEMFETDVTLLQMPPRPFQLPFEVSAKDQSYDNSTSSTEDRSHGTATIGTSKLPSSSNESSLNIM
;
A
#
# COMPACT_ATOMS: atom_id res chain seq x y z
N MET A 1 9.94 -40.57 -4.86
CA MET A 1 9.57 -39.42 -5.69
C MET A 1 8.07 -39.38 -5.97
N ALA A 2 7.50 -40.24 -6.84
CA ALA A 2 6.04 -40.27 -7.05
C ALA A 2 5.25 -40.56 -5.76
N LYS A 3 5.66 -41.58 -4.98
CA LYS A 3 4.96 -41.98 -3.75
C LYS A 3 4.97 -40.95 -2.60
N VAL A 4 5.94 -40.04 -2.53
CA VAL A 4 6.00 -39.01 -1.47
C VAL A 4 5.15 -37.81 -1.88
N ARG A 5 5.23 -37.40 -3.14
CA ARG A 5 4.33 -36.42 -3.73
C ARG A 5 2.88 -36.88 -3.65
N ASP A 6 2.60 -38.12 -4.03
CA ASP A 6 1.25 -38.67 -4.03
C ASP A 6 0.76 -38.91 -2.59
N ALA A 7 1.62 -39.27 -1.64
CA ALA A 7 1.25 -39.33 -0.22
C ALA A 7 1.05 -37.95 0.42
N LEU A 8 1.81 -36.92 0.03
CA LEU A 8 1.60 -35.55 0.49
C LEU A 8 0.36 -34.95 -0.16
N ILE A 9 0.10 -35.25 -1.44
CA ILE A 9 -1.12 -34.86 -2.14
C ILE A 9 -2.32 -35.60 -1.58
N ASP A 10 -2.25 -36.90 -1.28
CA ASP A 10 -3.34 -37.65 -0.65
C ASP A 10 -3.56 -37.22 0.81
N TYR A 11 -2.48 -36.94 1.55
CA TYR A 11 -2.57 -36.36 2.90
C TYR A 11 -3.19 -34.96 2.85
N LEU A 12 -2.72 -34.06 1.98
CA LEU A 12 -3.26 -32.71 1.83
C LEU A 12 -4.66 -32.70 1.20
N ASN A 13 -4.99 -33.62 0.28
CA ASN A 13 -6.33 -33.77 -0.30
C ASN A 13 -7.31 -34.43 0.68
N SER A 14 -6.81 -35.17 1.68
CA SER A 14 -7.65 -35.66 2.79
C SER A 14 -8.05 -34.56 3.77
N PHE A 15 -7.42 -33.38 3.67
CA PHE A 15 -7.78 -32.17 4.42
C PHE A 15 -8.16 -31.04 3.47
N THR A 16 -9.44 -30.71 3.40
CA THR A 16 -9.99 -29.55 2.67
C THR A 16 -9.50 -28.18 3.20
N TYR A 17 -8.40 -28.15 3.98
CA TYR A 17 -8.13 -27.16 5.02
C TYR A 17 -6.74 -26.51 4.99
N TYR A 18 -5.96 -26.64 3.90
CA TYR A 18 -4.63 -26.02 3.84
C TYR A 18 -4.34 -25.25 2.55
N ILE A 19 -3.79 -24.02 2.69
CA ILE A 19 -3.22 -23.25 1.59
C ILE A 19 -1.71 -23.48 1.57
N ILE A 20 -1.18 -23.91 0.42
CA ILE A 20 0.26 -23.91 0.13
C ILE A 20 0.63 -22.51 -0.34
N HIS A 21 1.23 -21.69 0.53
CA HIS A 21 1.88 -20.46 0.06
C HIS A 21 3.28 -20.82 -0.45
N ARG A 22 3.48 -20.59 -1.75
CA ARG A 22 4.68 -20.86 -2.60
C ARG A 22 4.89 -22.30 -3.04
N PRO A 23 4.91 -22.58 -4.36
CA PRO A 23 6.01 -23.33 -4.92
C PRO A 23 7.19 -22.36 -5.04
N LEU A 24 8.28 -22.60 -4.31
CA LEU A 24 9.57 -22.02 -4.69
C LEU A 24 10.00 -22.66 -6.01
N ILE A 25 9.42 -22.20 -7.12
CA ILE A 25 10.01 -22.34 -8.44
C ILE A 25 11.16 -21.34 -8.43
N SER A 26 12.36 -21.83 -8.09
CA SER A 26 13.60 -21.21 -8.57
C SER A 26 13.40 -20.93 -10.06
N ALA A 27 13.49 -19.66 -10.42
CA ALA A 27 13.13 -19.13 -11.73
C ALA A 27 13.41 -20.11 -12.89
N PHE A 28 12.37 -20.40 -13.65
CA PHE A 28 12.45 -20.80 -15.05
C PHE A 28 13.06 -19.62 -15.82
N ASN A 29 14.37 -19.40 -15.70
CA ASN A 29 15.12 -18.41 -16.48
C ASN A 29 16.64 -18.66 -16.45
N GLY A 30 17.07 -19.93 -16.35
CA GLY A 30 18.44 -20.34 -16.71
C GLY A 30 19.61 -19.70 -15.95
N LEU A 31 19.35 -18.93 -14.89
CA LEU A 31 20.35 -18.38 -14.00
C LEU A 31 20.30 -19.16 -12.69
N PRO A 32 21.44 -19.68 -12.19
CA PRO A 32 21.47 -20.31 -10.88
C PRO A 32 20.96 -19.28 -9.86
N PRO A 33 20.05 -19.67 -8.95
CA PRO A 33 19.72 -18.78 -7.85
C PRO A 33 21.01 -18.56 -7.08
N GLU A 34 21.45 -17.31 -6.93
CA GLU A 34 22.47 -16.94 -5.96
C GLU A 34 21.94 -17.34 -4.59
N THR A 35 22.22 -18.59 -4.22
CA THR A 35 21.86 -19.25 -2.98
C THR A 35 23.11 -19.23 -2.11
N ASP A 36 23.56 -18.03 -1.77
CA ASP A 36 24.64 -17.83 -0.80
C ASP A 36 24.13 -17.87 0.65
N SER A 37 22.88 -18.30 0.89
CA SER A 37 22.41 -18.70 2.22
C SER A 37 21.89 -20.14 2.20
N ASN A 38 22.52 -20.97 3.02
CA ASN A 38 22.44 -22.43 3.05
C ASN A 38 21.09 -22.97 3.60
N GLY A 39 19.94 -22.49 3.09
CA GLY A 39 18.61 -22.76 3.64
C GLY A 39 18.34 -22.11 5.01
N GLN A 40 19.32 -21.39 5.56
CA GLN A 40 19.23 -20.73 6.86
C GLN A 40 18.15 -19.65 6.89
N ASP A 41 17.95 -18.92 5.78
CA ASP A 41 16.90 -17.90 5.69
C ASP A 41 15.51 -18.52 5.82
N PHE A 42 15.28 -19.67 5.18
CA PHE A 42 14.01 -20.39 5.30
C PHE A 42 13.77 -20.93 6.71
N ILE A 43 14.82 -21.49 7.35
CA ILE A 43 14.72 -21.97 8.73
C ILE A 43 14.42 -20.82 9.70
N ASN A 44 15.09 -19.67 9.53
CA ASN A 44 14.85 -18.48 10.33
C ASN A 44 13.43 -17.91 10.11
N GLU A 45 12.95 -17.91 8.87
CA GLU A 45 11.60 -17.51 8.50
C GLU A 45 10.55 -18.41 9.18
N VAL A 46 10.69 -19.74 9.06
CA VAL A 46 9.81 -20.72 9.73
C VAL A 46 9.85 -20.58 11.25
N ALA A 47 11.05 -20.44 11.84
CA ALA A 47 11.21 -20.30 13.28
C ALA A 47 10.53 -19.04 13.83
N THR A 48 10.52 -17.96 13.02
CA THR A 48 9.81 -16.73 13.35
C THR A 48 8.31 -16.89 13.20
N LEU A 49 7.85 -17.32 12.01
CA LEU A 49 6.44 -17.46 11.70
C LEU A 49 5.74 -18.44 12.64
N GLY A 50 6.44 -19.49 13.08
CA GLY A 50 5.93 -20.45 14.05
C GLY A 50 5.73 -19.89 15.46
N ARG A 51 6.28 -18.71 15.78
CA ARG A 51 6.09 -18.03 17.09
C ARG A 51 5.00 -16.97 17.04
N ILE A 52 4.58 -16.53 15.85
CA ILE A 52 3.53 -15.54 15.66
C ILE A 52 2.17 -16.17 15.99
N HIS A 53 1.52 -15.64 17.02
CA HIS A 53 0.22 -16.12 17.47
C HIS A 53 -0.71 -14.94 17.76
N HIS A 54 -1.52 -14.58 16.76
CA HIS A 54 -2.50 -13.52 16.90
C HIS A 54 -3.76 -13.81 16.10
N VAL A 55 -4.93 -13.41 16.63
CA VAL A 55 -6.23 -13.68 16.00
C VAL A 55 -6.37 -13.05 14.61
N ASN A 56 -5.61 -11.99 14.32
CA ASN A 56 -5.62 -11.30 13.02
C ASN A 56 -4.37 -11.54 12.16
N VAL A 57 -3.58 -12.58 12.46
CA VAL A 57 -2.43 -12.98 11.65
C VAL A 57 -2.59 -14.45 11.26
N ALA A 58 -2.27 -14.81 10.02
CA ALA A 58 -2.35 -16.17 9.53
C ALA A 58 -1.37 -17.06 10.30
N LYS A 59 -1.89 -18.13 10.89
CA LYS A 59 -1.11 -19.06 11.71
C LYS A 59 -0.39 -20.07 10.82
N LEU A 60 0.93 -20.13 10.93
CA LEU A 60 1.72 -21.21 10.35
C LEU A 60 1.46 -22.50 11.15
N ILE A 61 1.00 -23.55 10.47
CA ILE A 61 0.73 -24.86 11.08
C ILE A 61 1.93 -25.78 10.91
N GLY A 62 2.59 -25.67 9.76
CA GLY A 62 3.73 -26.50 9.43
C GLY A 62 4.43 -26.04 8.17
N PHE A 63 5.46 -26.79 7.82
CA PHE A 63 6.27 -26.53 6.64
C PHE A 63 6.77 -27.86 6.07
N CYS A 64 7.19 -27.84 4.80
CA CYS A 64 7.79 -28.99 4.13
C CYS A 64 9.08 -28.54 3.43
N VAL A 65 10.12 -29.36 3.53
CA VAL A 65 11.39 -29.18 2.81
C VAL A 65 11.75 -30.51 2.13
N GLU A 66 11.82 -30.51 0.80
CA GLU A 66 12.27 -31.64 -0.01
C GLU A 66 13.28 -31.16 -1.08
N GLY A 67 14.57 -31.31 -0.80
CA GLY A 67 15.63 -30.76 -1.65
C GLY A 67 15.58 -29.24 -1.72
N THR A 68 15.42 -28.68 -2.91
CA THR A 68 15.23 -27.22 -3.13
C THR A 68 13.78 -26.77 -2.98
N LYS A 69 12.83 -27.70 -2.81
CA LYS A 69 11.42 -27.37 -2.66
C LYS A 69 11.11 -27.08 -1.21
N GLN A 70 10.49 -25.94 -0.98
CA GLN A 70 10.06 -25.48 0.33
C GLN A 70 8.60 -25.04 0.23
N ALA A 71 7.79 -25.41 1.22
CA ALA A 71 6.38 -25.05 1.30
C ALA A 71 5.99 -24.71 2.74
N LEU A 72 5.07 -23.76 2.89
CA LEU A 72 4.46 -23.39 4.17
C LEU A 72 2.99 -23.77 4.17
N VAL A 73 2.50 -24.25 5.31
CA VAL A 73 1.15 -24.77 5.49
C VAL A 73 0.41 -23.90 6.50
N TYR A 74 -0.70 -23.31 6.08
CA TYR A 74 -1.55 -22.42 6.88
C TYR A 74 -2.97 -22.95 6.96
N ASP A 75 -3.72 -22.50 7.97
CA ASP A 75 -5.17 -22.74 8.08
C ASP A 75 -5.87 -22.23 6.80
N PHE A 76 -6.84 -23.00 6.31
CA PHE A 76 -7.65 -22.57 5.17
C PHE A 76 -8.65 -21.49 5.56
N MET A 77 -8.78 -20.52 4.66
CA MET A 77 -9.61 -19.33 4.83
C MET A 77 -10.76 -19.41 3.82
N PRO A 78 -11.95 -19.90 4.22
CA PRO A 78 -13.02 -20.26 3.28
C PRO A 78 -13.59 -19.07 2.52
N ASN A 79 -13.54 -17.86 3.10
CA ASN A 79 -13.98 -16.63 2.43
C ASN A 79 -12.90 -16.03 1.50
N GLY A 80 -11.74 -16.68 1.39
CA GLY A 80 -10.66 -16.27 0.51
C GLY A 80 -10.02 -14.94 0.91
N SER A 81 -9.51 -14.21 -0.08
CA SER A 81 -8.82 -12.94 0.09
C SER A 81 -9.77 -11.74 0.01
N LEU A 82 -9.45 -10.67 0.73
CA LEU A 82 -10.26 -9.46 0.82
C LEU A 82 -10.44 -8.75 -0.53
N ASP A 83 -9.48 -8.87 -1.46
CA ASP A 83 -9.61 -8.33 -2.82
C ASP A 83 -10.84 -8.86 -3.58
N ARG A 84 -11.28 -10.08 -3.31
CA ARG A 84 -12.50 -10.67 -3.89
C ARG A 84 -13.77 -10.00 -3.40
N ILE A 85 -13.76 -9.50 -2.16
CA ILE A 85 -14.90 -8.76 -1.58
C ILE A 85 -14.88 -7.31 -2.04
N VAL A 86 -13.71 -6.67 -2.04
CA VAL A 86 -13.57 -5.25 -2.37
C VAL A 86 -13.74 -4.98 -3.87
N PHE A 87 -13.27 -5.87 -4.75
CA PHE A 87 -13.31 -5.68 -6.20
C PHE A 87 -14.21 -6.68 -6.94
N GLY A 88 -14.85 -7.60 -6.20
CA GLY A 88 -15.76 -8.59 -6.76
C GLY A 88 -16.98 -7.93 -7.40
N LYS A 89 -17.45 -8.51 -8.51
CA LYS A 89 -18.67 -8.07 -9.21
C LYS A 89 -19.92 -8.83 -8.78
N ASP A 90 -19.80 -9.74 -7.82
CA ASP A 90 -20.94 -10.50 -7.33
C ASP A 90 -21.70 -9.68 -6.28
N ASP A 91 -22.85 -9.13 -6.68
CA ASP A 91 -23.75 -8.34 -5.82
C ASP A 91 -24.19 -9.07 -4.53
N LYS A 92 -24.04 -10.40 -4.50
CA LYS A 92 -24.39 -11.26 -3.35
C LYS A 92 -23.38 -11.21 -2.19
N ALA A 93 -22.20 -10.60 -2.38
CA ALA A 93 -21.11 -10.62 -1.40
C ALA A 93 -20.75 -9.25 -0.81
N LEU A 94 -21.57 -8.22 -1.05
CA LEU A 94 -21.30 -6.89 -0.48
C LEU A 94 -21.57 -6.87 1.02
N LEU A 95 -20.49 -6.83 1.80
CA LEU A 95 -20.54 -6.65 3.24
C LEU A 95 -20.99 -5.22 3.60
N SER A 96 -21.74 -5.10 4.70
CA SER A 96 -22.11 -3.79 5.26
C SER A 96 -20.88 -2.96 5.65
N TRP A 97 -21.05 -1.64 5.76
CA TRP A 97 -19.93 -0.77 6.16
C TRP A 97 -19.41 -1.07 7.55
N GLN A 98 -20.29 -1.45 8.48
CA GLN A 98 -19.88 -1.92 9.81
C GLN A 98 -18.97 -3.14 9.71
N LYS A 99 -19.33 -4.14 8.91
CA LYS A 99 -18.52 -5.36 8.77
C LYS A 99 -17.19 -5.07 8.07
N MET A 100 -17.17 -4.17 7.08
CA MET A 100 -15.93 -3.70 6.45
C MET A 100 -15.02 -2.95 7.45
N PHE A 101 -15.62 -2.17 8.35
CA PHE A 101 -14.89 -1.51 9.42
C PHE A 101 -14.31 -2.50 10.44
N ASP A 102 -15.08 -3.52 10.84
CA ASP A 102 -14.57 -4.59 11.72
C ASP A 102 -13.38 -5.33 11.07
N ILE A 103 -13.44 -5.56 9.76
CA ILE A 103 -12.32 -6.10 8.99
C ILE A 103 -11.12 -5.15 9.00
N ALA A 104 -11.32 -3.87 8.68
CA ALA A 104 -10.24 -2.87 8.73
C ALA A 104 -9.58 -2.79 10.12
N HIS A 105 -10.40 -2.82 11.17
CA HIS A 105 -9.95 -2.81 12.55
C HIS A 105 -9.17 -4.08 12.92
N GLY A 106 -9.62 -5.26 12.48
CA GLY A 106 -8.90 -6.50 12.67
C GLY A 106 -7.55 -6.51 11.96
N ILE A 107 -7.49 -6.02 10.72
CA ILE A 107 -6.22 -5.87 9.98
C ILE A 107 -5.27 -4.96 10.76
N ALA A 108 -5.77 -3.81 11.24
CA ALA A 108 -4.96 -2.87 12.02
C ALA A 108 -4.36 -3.52 13.28
N ARG A 109 -5.15 -4.33 14.00
CA ARG A 109 -4.67 -5.11 15.15
C ARG A 109 -3.61 -6.14 14.76
N GLY A 110 -3.78 -6.81 13.62
CA GLY A 110 -2.80 -7.75 13.10
C GLY A 110 -1.45 -7.09 12.82
N ILE A 111 -1.46 -5.92 12.17
CA ILE A 111 -0.23 -5.18 11.86
C ILE A 111 0.39 -4.58 13.13
N GLU A 112 -0.41 -4.06 14.05
CA GLU A 112 0.08 -3.55 15.35
C GLU A 112 0.81 -4.64 16.13
N TYR A 113 0.24 -5.85 16.19
CA TYR A 113 0.89 -7.00 16.82
C TYR A 113 2.24 -7.37 16.17
N LEU A 114 2.35 -7.27 14.84
CA LEU A 114 3.62 -7.50 14.14
C LEU A 114 4.66 -6.41 14.49
N HIS A 115 4.22 -5.17 14.67
CA HIS A 115 5.10 -4.03 14.93
C HIS A 115 5.59 -3.97 16.38
N GLN A 116 4.75 -4.34 17.35
CA GLN A 116 5.00 -4.11 18.78
C GLN A 116 4.66 -5.29 19.70
N GLY A 117 3.87 -6.27 19.25
CA GLY A 117 3.41 -7.41 20.05
C GLY A 117 4.32 -8.64 20.01
N CYS A 118 5.36 -8.63 19.17
CA CYS A 118 6.33 -9.72 19.01
C CYS A 118 7.66 -9.38 19.70
N ASP A 119 8.43 -10.41 20.09
CA ASP A 119 9.78 -10.26 20.67
C ASP A 119 10.74 -9.49 19.74
N MET A 120 10.48 -9.57 18.43
CA MET A 120 11.16 -8.81 17.39
C MET A 120 10.12 -8.05 16.58
N GLN A 121 10.46 -6.85 16.12
CA GLN A 121 9.60 -6.08 15.23
C GLN A 121 9.59 -6.73 13.85
N ILE A 122 8.40 -7.04 13.35
CA ILE A 122 8.20 -7.66 12.03
C ILE A 122 7.60 -6.63 11.08
N LEU A 123 8.34 -6.30 10.02
CA LEU A 123 7.86 -5.45 8.92
C LEU A 123 7.39 -6.33 7.79
N HIS A 124 6.16 -6.14 7.32
CA HIS A 124 5.53 -7.02 6.34
C HIS A 124 5.92 -6.68 4.89
N PHE A 125 5.97 -5.39 4.56
CA PHE A 125 6.26 -4.80 3.24
C PHE A 125 5.32 -5.16 2.08
N ASP A 126 4.35 -6.04 2.28
CA ASP A 126 3.36 -6.40 1.25
C ASP A 126 1.90 -6.39 1.75
N ILE A 127 1.52 -5.39 2.55
CA ILE A 127 0.13 -5.22 2.99
C ILE A 127 -0.73 -4.75 1.82
N LYS A 128 -1.68 -5.58 1.40
CA LYS A 128 -2.63 -5.32 0.31
C LYS A 128 -3.86 -6.24 0.44
N PRO A 129 -5.03 -5.93 -0.16
CA PRO A 129 -6.22 -6.76 -0.02
C PRO A 129 -6.04 -8.24 -0.40
N HIS A 130 -5.16 -8.54 -1.36
CA HIS A 130 -4.87 -9.93 -1.75
C HIS A 130 -4.24 -10.76 -0.61
N ASN A 131 -3.43 -10.12 0.23
CA ASN A 131 -2.71 -10.76 1.31
C ASN A 131 -3.48 -10.73 2.65
N ILE A 132 -4.72 -10.26 2.63
CA ILE A 132 -5.62 -10.36 3.78
C ILE A 132 -6.61 -11.47 3.50
N LEU A 133 -6.47 -12.59 4.21
CA LEU A 133 -7.38 -13.71 4.11
C LEU A 133 -8.50 -13.62 5.15
N LEU A 134 -9.63 -14.25 4.88
CA LEU A 134 -10.83 -14.16 5.71
C LEU A 134 -11.28 -15.57 6.13
N ASP A 135 -11.34 -15.78 7.45
CA ASP A 135 -11.90 -17.01 8.00
C ASP A 135 -13.43 -17.09 7.83
N GLU A 136 -14.05 -18.17 8.28
CA GLU A 136 -15.50 -18.42 8.20
C GLU A 136 -16.37 -17.28 8.74
N ASN A 137 -15.87 -16.53 9.73
CA ASN A 137 -16.57 -15.42 10.38
C ASN A 137 -16.22 -14.05 9.78
N PHE A 138 -15.50 -14.04 8.65
CA PHE A 138 -14.88 -12.87 8.03
C PHE A 138 -13.89 -12.15 8.97
N THR A 139 -13.23 -12.89 9.86
CA THR A 139 -12.13 -12.34 10.64
C THR A 139 -10.90 -12.24 9.74
N PRO A 140 -10.29 -11.05 9.60
CA PRO A 140 -9.12 -10.88 8.74
C PRO A 140 -7.88 -11.52 9.35
N LYS A 141 -7.06 -12.12 8.49
CA LYS A 141 -5.74 -12.67 8.77
C LYS A 141 -4.72 -12.04 7.82
N VAL A 142 -3.78 -11.27 8.36
CA VAL A 142 -2.60 -10.82 7.61
C VAL A 142 -1.78 -12.05 7.22
N SER A 143 -1.46 -12.19 5.94
CA SER A 143 -0.80 -13.37 5.37
C SER A 143 0.27 -12.98 4.33
N ASP A 144 1.00 -13.97 3.83
CA ASP A 144 2.13 -13.81 2.88
C ASP A 144 3.29 -12.96 3.43
N PHE A 145 4.03 -13.55 4.36
CA PHE A 145 5.23 -12.99 4.96
C PHE A 145 6.47 -13.08 4.06
N GLY A 146 6.30 -13.37 2.78
CA GLY A 146 7.37 -13.68 1.87
C GLY A 146 8.33 -12.53 1.54
N LEU A 147 7.98 -11.30 1.92
CA LEU A 147 8.86 -10.12 1.86
C LEU A 147 9.23 -9.60 3.26
N ALA A 148 8.70 -10.21 4.32
CA ALA A 148 8.79 -9.70 5.68
C ALA A 148 10.22 -9.73 6.19
N LYS A 149 10.49 -8.85 7.17
CA LYS A 149 11.79 -8.72 7.80
C LYS A 149 11.66 -8.50 9.30
N LEU A 150 12.59 -9.09 10.04
CA LEU A 150 12.68 -8.98 11.49
C LEU A 150 13.75 -7.97 11.87
N TYR A 151 13.45 -7.15 12.86
CA TYR A 151 14.35 -6.17 13.45
C TYR A 151 14.33 -6.25 14.97
N SER A 152 15.44 -5.87 15.60
CA SER A 152 15.44 -5.59 17.04
C SER A 152 14.46 -4.46 17.31
N VAL A 153 13.74 -4.51 18.43
CA VAL A 153 12.81 -3.44 18.83
C VAL A 153 13.55 -2.11 19.04
N ASP A 154 14.85 -2.16 19.34
CA ASP A 154 15.71 -0.99 19.54
C ASP A 154 16.19 -0.32 18.23
N ASP A 155 16.08 -1.00 17.08
CA ASP A 155 16.52 -0.48 15.78
C ASP A 155 15.35 0.20 15.04
N SER A 156 15.35 1.53 15.01
CA SER A 156 14.26 2.29 14.38
C SER A 156 14.38 2.46 12.85
N ILE A 157 15.55 2.15 12.27
CA ILE A 157 15.83 2.36 10.84
C ILE A 157 16.41 1.10 10.21
N VAL A 158 15.81 0.72 9.10
CA VAL A 158 16.15 -0.47 8.33
C VAL A 158 16.99 -0.11 7.10
N SER A 159 18.09 -0.84 6.88
CA SER A 159 18.82 -0.82 5.61
C SER A 159 18.25 -1.87 4.65
N LEU A 160 17.58 -1.45 3.56
CA LEU A 160 17.22 -2.34 2.45
C LEU A 160 18.13 -2.10 1.23
N THR A 161 18.57 -3.19 0.62
CA THR A 161 19.41 -3.20 -0.60
C THR A 161 18.60 -2.91 -1.88
N ALA A 162 17.29 -3.18 -1.88
CA ALA A 162 16.39 -2.88 -2.99
C ALA A 162 14.97 -2.56 -2.49
N ALA A 163 14.22 -1.79 -3.28
CA ALA A 163 12.79 -1.55 -3.03
C ALA A 163 12.02 -2.87 -3.07
N ARG A 164 11.06 -3.05 -2.14
CA ARG A 164 10.23 -4.24 -2.00
C ARG A 164 8.76 -3.84 -1.82
N GLY A 165 7.86 -4.73 -2.25
CA GLY A 165 6.41 -4.57 -2.12
C GLY A 165 5.68 -4.56 -3.46
N THR A 166 4.37 -4.39 -3.41
CA THR A 166 3.49 -4.34 -4.60
C THR A 166 3.23 -2.89 -5.04
N ILE A 167 3.40 -2.61 -6.35
CA ILE A 167 3.11 -1.30 -6.94
C ILE A 167 1.70 -0.84 -6.54
N GLY A 168 1.58 0.41 -6.09
CA GLY A 168 0.34 0.99 -5.56
C GLY A 168 0.21 0.93 -4.03
N TYR A 169 0.99 0.09 -3.35
CA TYR A 169 1.04 -0.01 -1.89
C TYR A 169 2.44 0.30 -1.32
N ILE A 170 3.48 0.34 -2.16
CA ILE A 170 4.85 0.69 -1.75
C ILE A 170 4.88 2.12 -1.21
N ALA A 171 5.40 2.27 0.00
CA ALA A 171 5.59 3.58 0.61
C ALA A 171 6.66 4.40 -0.13
N PRO A 172 6.49 5.72 -0.31
CA PRO A 172 7.39 6.56 -1.10
C PRO A 172 8.87 6.46 -0.71
N GLU A 173 9.18 6.33 0.58
CA GLU A 173 10.55 6.24 1.11
C GLU A 173 11.30 4.96 0.70
N LEU A 174 10.59 3.90 0.31
CA LEU A 174 11.20 2.69 -0.25
C LEU A 174 11.75 2.92 -1.66
N ILE A 175 11.25 3.95 -2.35
CA ILE A 175 11.66 4.35 -3.70
C ILE A 175 12.62 5.55 -3.62
N TYR A 176 12.28 6.55 -2.80
CA TYR A 176 12.99 7.82 -2.65
C TYR A 176 13.63 7.90 -1.27
N LYS A 177 14.89 7.44 -1.18
CA LYS A 177 15.65 7.35 0.09
C LYS A 177 15.85 8.70 0.81
N ASN A 178 15.67 9.83 0.13
CA ASN A 178 15.75 11.16 0.73
C ASN A 178 14.49 11.55 1.55
N LEU A 179 13.41 10.76 1.50
CA LEU A 179 12.19 11.04 2.26
C LEU A 179 12.24 10.57 3.72
N GLY A 180 13.17 9.67 4.06
CA GLY A 180 13.34 9.15 5.42
C GLY A 180 13.91 7.73 5.45
N GLY A 181 14.23 7.27 6.65
CA GLY A 181 14.65 5.89 6.89
C GLY A 181 13.47 4.91 6.77
N ILE A 182 13.75 3.69 6.33
CA ILE A 182 12.76 2.62 6.22
C ILE A 182 12.44 2.13 7.63
N SER A 183 11.15 2.04 7.95
CA SER A 183 10.67 1.64 9.29
C SER A 183 9.28 1.00 9.16
N TYR A 184 8.67 0.63 10.28
CA TYR A 184 7.28 0.15 10.34
C TYR A 184 6.25 1.10 9.71
N LYS A 185 6.61 2.38 9.52
CA LYS A 185 5.78 3.37 8.80
C LYS A 185 5.54 3.02 7.33
N ALA A 186 6.34 2.15 6.74
CA ALA A 186 6.09 1.64 5.40
C ALA A 186 4.80 0.79 5.36
N ASP A 187 4.61 -0.11 6.33
CA ASP A 187 3.39 -0.91 6.44
C ASP A 187 2.17 -0.06 6.77
N VAL A 188 2.35 1.01 7.57
CA VAL A 188 1.28 1.99 7.85
C VAL A 188 0.78 2.63 6.55
N TYR A 189 1.70 3.03 5.66
CA TYR A 189 1.32 3.57 4.36
C TYR A 189 0.53 2.56 3.52
N SER A 190 1.04 1.33 3.43
CA SER A 190 0.36 0.25 2.70
C SER A 190 -1.03 -0.06 3.28
N PHE A 191 -1.19 -0.02 4.61
CA PHE A 191 -2.49 -0.12 5.28
C PHE A 191 -3.42 1.04 4.91
N GLY A 192 -2.91 2.27 4.87
CA GLY A 192 -3.70 3.43 4.42
C GLY A 192 -4.21 3.29 2.98
N MET A 193 -3.36 2.79 2.08
CA MET A 193 -3.75 2.50 0.70
C MET A 193 -4.81 1.39 0.62
N LEU A 194 -4.67 0.33 1.41
CA LEU A 194 -5.65 -0.74 1.55
C LEU A 194 -7.00 -0.19 2.05
N LEU A 195 -6.98 0.69 3.05
CA LEU A 195 -8.17 1.30 3.64
C LEU A 195 -8.91 2.20 2.64
N MET A 196 -8.19 2.92 1.78
CA MET A 196 -8.79 3.67 0.68
C MET A 196 -9.52 2.75 -0.32
N GLU A 197 -8.98 1.57 -0.62
CA GLU A 197 -9.66 0.62 -1.51
C GLU A 197 -10.90 0.01 -0.85
N ILE A 198 -10.85 -0.27 0.47
CA ILE A 198 -12.03 -0.68 1.25
C ILE A 198 -13.13 0.37 1.13
N VAL A 199 -12.81 1.65 1.37
CA VAL A 199 -13.78 2.74 1.29
C VAL A 199 -14.28 2.94 -0.14
N GLY A 200 -13.41 2.85 -1.13
CA GLY A 200 -13.80 3.04 -2.52
C GLY A 200 -14.59 1.87 -3.11
N ARG A 201 -14.50 0.67 -2.51
CA ARG A 201 -14.91 -0.60 -3.12
C ARG A 201 -14.39 -0.74 -4.56
N ARG A 202 -13.17 -0.26 -4.79
CA ARG A 202 -12.52 -0.18 -6.10
C ARG A 202 -11.01 -0.03 -5.94
N LYS A 203 -10.27 -0.33 -7.00
CA LYS A 203 -8.84 -0.04 -7.06
C LYS A 203 -8.58 1.47 -6.95
N ASN A 204 -7.53 1.84 -6.22
CA ASN A 204 -7.15 3.23 -5.99
C ASN A 204 -6.84 3.98 -7.30
N MET A 205 -6.12 3.31 -8.21
CA MET A 205 -5.98 3.74 -9.58
C MET A 205 -7.03 3.05 -10.45
N ASN A 206 -7.85 3.83 -11.13
CA ASN A 206 -8.76 3.31 -12.13
C ASN A 206 -8.72 4.21 -13.37
N ALA A 207 -7.97 3.78 -14.39
CA ALA A 207 -7.82 4.50 -15.65
C ALA A 207 -9.08 4.46 -16.53
N LEU A 208 -10.11 3.70 -16.16
CA LEU A 208 -11.34 3.50 -16.93
C LEU A 208 -12.51 4.41 -16.48
N VAL A 209 -12.28 5.33 -15.53
CA VAL A 209 -13.34 6.23 -15.05
C VAL A 209 -13.51 7.39 -16.04
N GLU A 210 -14.76 7.66 -16.43
CA GLU A 210 -15.12 8.70 -17.40
C GLU A 210 -14.73 10.12 -16.96
N GLN A 211 -14.63 10.36 -15.64
CA GLN A 211 -14.14 11.60 -15.05
C GLN A 211 -12.68 11.47 -14.62
N THR A 212 -11.80 12.24 -15.29
CA THR A 212 -10.35 12.25 -15.03
C THR A 212 -9.99 12.62 -13.58
N SER A 213 -10.82 13.42 -12.90
CA SER A 213 -10.65 13.80 -11.48
C SER A 213 -10.84 12.63 -10.51
N GLN A 214 -11.47 11.53 -10.93
CA GLN A 214 -11.67 10.31 -10.14
C GLN A 214 -10.65 9.21 -10.46
N THR A 215 -9.68 9.46 -11.33
CA THR A 215 -8.69 8.45 -11.74
C THR A 215 -7.91 7.90 -10.54
N TYR A 216 -7.61 8.77 -9.57
CA TYR A 216 -6.94 8.41 -8.33
C TYR A 216 -7.85 8.67 -7.12
N PHE A 217 -8.44 7.59 -6.62
CA PHE A 217 -9.46 7.63 -5.57
C PHE A 217 -9.00 8.35 -4.29
N PRO A 218 -7.78 8.10 -3.75
CA PRO A 218 -7.32 8.78 -2.53
C PRO A 218 -7.30 10.32 -2.63
N SER A 219 -6.93 10.89 -3.78
CA SER A 219 -6.96 12.35 -3.95
C SER A 219 -8.39 12.86 -4.08
N TRP A 220 -9.22 12.15 -4.85
CA TRP A 220 -10.61 12.55 -5.07
C TRP A 220 -11.41 12.59 -3.76
N ILE A 221 -11.26 11.54 -2.94
CA ILE A 221 -12.02 11.44 -1.68
C ILE A 221 -11.52 12.44 -0.64
N TYR A 222 -10.20 12.68 -0.58
CA TYR A 222 -9.61 13.70 0.28
C TYR A 222 -10.21 15.08 -0.05
N ASP A 223 -10.24 15.45 -1.34
CA ASP A 223 -10.71 16.76 -1.78
C ASP A 223 -12.20 16.99 -1.46
N ARG A 224 -13.05 15.95 -1.55
CA ARG A 224 -14.46 16.02 -1.12
C ARG A 224 -14.60 16.33 0.37
N TYR A 225 -14.00 15.50 1.24
CA TYR A 225 -14.11 15.70 2.68
C TYR A 225 -13.46 17.00 3.15
N HIS A 226 -12.38 17.43 2.50
CA HIS A 226 -11.74 18.70 2.80
C HIS A 226 -12.66 19.91 2.50
N ARG A 227 -13.54 19.82 1.50
CA ARG A 227 -14.56 20.82 1.20
C ARG A 227 -15.81 20.73 2.09
N GLY A 228 -15.88 19.76 3.00
CA GLY A 228 -17.05 19.49 3.83
C GLY A 228 -18.19 18.81 3.07
N GLU A 229 -17.91 18.22 1.92
CA GLU A 229 -18.89 17.42 1.16
C GLU A 229 -18.96 16.00 1.74
N ASP A 230 -20.17 15.50 1.94
CA ASP A 230 -20.37 14.07 2.24
C ASP A 230 -20.29 13.24 0.95
N ILE A 231 -20.01 11.94 1.10
CA ILE A 231 -20.09 11.01 -0.03
C ILE A 231 -21.57 10.66 -0.22
N ASP A 232 -22.08 10.91 -1.43
CA ASP A 232 -23.34 10.31 -1.88
C ASP A 232 -23.10 8.82 -2.12
N LEU A 233 -23.12 8.05 -1.04
CA LEU A 233 -23.28 6.60 -1.12
C LEU A 233 -24.79 6.34 -1.09
N GLU A 234 -25.35 5.91 -2.23
CA GLU A 234 -26.75 5.50 -2.32
C GLU A 234 -27.06 4.45 -1.25
N ASP A 235 -28.21 4.59 -0.58
CA ASP A 235 -28.73 3.66 0.43
C ASP A 235 -27.84 3.41 1.68
N VAL A 236 -27.06 4.41 2.12
CA VAL A 236 -26.22 4.33 3.32
C VAL A 236 -26.80 5.12 4.49
N THR A 237 -26.81 4.50 5.69
CA THR A 237 -27.28 5.14 6.93
C THR A 237 -26.31 6.19 7.45
N ASP A 238 -26.77 7.12 8.30
CA ASP A 238 -25.89 8.17 8.85
C ASP A 238 -24.76 7.59 9.74
N ASP A 239 -25.03 6.50 10.46
CA ASP A 239 -24.03 5.77 11.24
C ASP A 239 -22.92 5.19 10.34
N GLU A 240 -23.29 4.66 9.17
CA GLU A 240 -22.33 4.15 8.20
C GLU A 240 -21.52 5.27 7.53
N LYS A 241 -22.11 6.45 7.29
CA LYS A 241 -21.36 7.62 6.83
C LYS A 241 -20.29 8.05 7.84
N ILE A 242 -20.60 7.99 9.14
CA ILE A 242 -19.65 8.25 10.23
C ILE A 242 -18.48 7.25 10.17
N ILE A 243 -18.77 5.96 10.00
CA ILE A 243 -17.78 4.90 9.86
C ILE A 243 -16.88 5.13 8.65
N VAL A 244 -17.47 5.44 7.49
CA VAL A 244 -16.71 5.72 6.26
C VAL A 244 -15.81 6.94 6.43
N LYS A 245 -16.35 8.04 6.96
CA LYS A 245 -15.58 9.26 7.24
C LYS A 245 -14.39 8.99 8.15
N LYS A 246 -14.59 8.21 9.21
CA LYS A 246 -13.53 7.79 10.13
C LYS A 246 -12.43 7.01 9.42
N MET A 247 -12.78 6.06 8.55
CA MET A 247 -11.81 5.31 7.76
C MET A 247 -11.04 6.22 6.80
N VAL A 248 -11.71 7.18 6.14
CA VAL A 248 -11.05 8.11 5.21
C VAL A 248 -10.05 9.03 5.90
N ILE A 249 -10.43 9.61 7.05
CA ILE A 249 -9.52 10.45 7.83
C ILE A 249 -8.28 9.64 8.23
N THR A 250 -8.50 8.44 8.78
CA THR A 250 -7.42 7.56 9.23
C THR A 250 -6.51 7.13 8.08
N ALA A 251 -7.09 6.74 6.94
CA ALA A 251 -6.34 6.40 5.73
C ALA A 251 -5.50 7.59 5.24
N SER A 252 -6.07 8.80 5.25
CA SER A 252 -5.39 10.03 4.83
C SER A 252 -4.18 10.34 5.71
N TRP A 253 -4.25 10.04 7.02
CA TRP A 253 -3.11 10.17 7.93
C TRP A 253 -2.04 9.11 7.65
N CYS A 254 -2.46 7.89 7.31
CA CYS A 254 -1.54 6.79 7.01
C CYS A 254 -0.75 7.00 5.71
N ILE A 255 -1.32 7.67 4.71
CA ILE A 255 -0.71 7.83 3.37
C ILE A 255 0.10 9.11 3.17
N GLN A 256 0.49 9.80 4.25
CA GLN A 256 1.36 10.98 4.15
C GLN A 256 2.70 10.64 3.49
N ILE A 257 3.25 11.54 2.67
CA ILE A 257 4.53 11.32 1.98
C ILE A 257 5.66 11.08 2.99
N LYS A 258 5.75 11.90 4.04
CA LYS A 258 6.80 11.75 5.05
C LYS A 258 6.42 10.66 6.07
N PRO A 259 7.29 9.66 6.31
CA PRO A 259 7.02 8.60 7.28
C PRO A 259 6.82 9.12 8.71
N SER A 260 7.46 10.23 9.06
CA SER A 260 7.35 10.87 10.38
C SER A 260 5.95 11.42 10.68
N GLU A 261 5.19 11.80 9.64
CA GLU A 261 3.85 12.38 9.76
C GLU A 261 2.75 11.31 9.86
N ARG A 262 3.06 10.05 9.53
CA ARG A 262 2.14 8.93 9.64
C ARG A 262 1.97 8.50 11.11
N PRO A 263 0.77 8.10 11.54
CA PRO A 263 0.57 7.54 12.89
C PRO A 263 1.28 6.19 13.05
N SER A 264 1.41 5.71 14.30
CA SER A 264 1.69 4.29 14.57
C SER A 264 0.41 3.46 14.41
N MET A 265 0.53 2.14 14.27
CA MET A 265 -0.66 1.28 14.22
C MET A 265 -1.47 1.30 15.52
N SER A 266 -0.83 1.46 16.69
CA SER A 266 -1.54 1.65 17.96
C SER A 266 -2.35 2.96 17.96
N LYS A 267 -1.80 4.03 17.37
CA LYS A 267 -2.55 5.29 17.19
C LYS A 267 -3.68 5.14 16.17
N VAL A 268 -3.51 4.35 15.11
CA VAL A 268 -4.59 4.02 14.16
C VAL A 268 -5.74 3.32 14.87
N LEU A 269 -5.46 2.37 15.77
CA LEU A 269 -6.50 1.72 16.58
C LEU A 269 -7.22 2.72 17.50
N GLU A 270 -6.48 3.60 18.17
CA GLU A 270 -7.07 4.69 18.96
C GLU A 270 -7.97 5.59 18.11
N MET A 271 -7.55 5.93 16.88
CA MET A 271 -8.37 6.71 15.94
C MET A 271 -9.65 5.98 15.52
N PHE A 272 -9.61 4.65 15.40
CA PHE A 272 -10.80 3.84 15.12
C PHE A 272 -11.80 3.86 16.29
N GLU A 273 -11.31 3.89 17.53
CA GLU A 273 -12.13 3.97 18.74
C GLU A 273 -12.63 5.39 19.04
N THR A 274 -11.91 6.41 18.56
CA THR A 274 -12.23 7.83 18.79
C THR A 274 -13.50 8.26 18.07
N ASP A 275 -14.27 9.17 18.67
CA ASP A 275 -15.41 9.82 18.02
C ASP A 275 -14.96 10.58 16.76
N VAL A 276 -15.67 10.42 15.64
CA VAL A 276 -15.29 11.02 14.36
C VAL A 276 -15.24 12.56 14.42
N THR A 277 -16.03 13.17 15.31
CA THR A 277 -16.08 14.64 15.48
C THR A 277 -14.80 15.22 16.06
N LEU A 278 -13.99 14.38 16.72
CA LEU A 278 -12.70 14.75 17.29
C LEU A 278 -11.53 14.53 16.31
N LEU A 279 -11.77 13.79 15.22
CA LEU A 279 -10.75 13.52 14.22
C LEU A 279 -10.67 14.66 13.20
N GLN A 280 -9.46 15.14 12.95
CA GLN A 280 -9.20 16.16 11.94
C GLN A 280 -8.56 15.55 10.70
N MET A 281 -8.92 16.08 9.53
CA MET A 281 -8.24 15.74 8.29
C MET A 281 -6.78 16.20 8.36
N PRO A 282 -5.82 15.35 7.93
CA PRO A 282 -4.41 15.74 7.86
C PRO A 282 -4.17 16.76 6.74
N PRO A 283 -2.95 17.32 6.66
CA PRO A 283 -2.47 17.98 5.45
C PRO A 283 -2.59 17.08 4.21
N ARG A 284 -2.63 17.69 3.02
CA ARG A 284 -2.84 16.96 1.77
C ARG A 284 -1.67 15.98 1.53
N PRO A 285 -1.93 14.67 1.49
CA PRO A 285 -0.86 13.67 1.45
C PRO A 285 -0.04 13.65 0.15
N PHE A 286 -0.55 14.24 -0.95
CA PHE A 286 0.04 14.10 -2.29
C PHE A 286 0.81 15.32 -2.79
N GLN A 287 1.12 16.30 -1.94
CA GLN A 287 1.93 17.45 -2.35
C GLN A 287 3.39 17.02 -2.56
N LEU A 288 3.75 16.74 -3.81
CA LEU A 288 5.15 16.64 -4.20
C LEU A 288 5.81 18.03 -3.99
N PRO A 289 7.08 18.09 -3.55
CA PRO A 289 7.79 19.36 -3.29
C PRO A 289 7.83 20.35 -4.48
N PHE A 290 7.49 19.89 -5.69
CA PHE A 290 7.54 20.69 -6.91
C PHE A 290 6.30 21.55 -7.17
N GLU A 291 5.18 21.38 -6.45
CA GLU A 291 3.98 22.22 -6.65
C GLU A 291 4.08 23.60 -5.97
N VAL A 292 5.07 23.83 -5.11
CA VAL A 292 5.25 25.10 -4.38
C VAL A 292 5.71 26.23 -5.33
N SER A 293 6.37 25.90 -6.45
CA SER A 293 6.96 26.93 -7.32
C SER A 293 5.98 27.65 -8.25
N ALA A 294 4.71 27.21 -8.32
CA ALA A 294 3.76 27.74 -9.30
C ALA A 294 2.72 28.73 -8.73
N LYS A 295 2.69 28.98 -7.42
CA LYS A 295 1.65 29.82 -6.78
C LYS A 295 2.12 31.16 -6.22
N ASP A 296 3.43 31.45 -6.22
CA ASP A 296 3.98 32.70 -5.67
C ASP A 296 4.33 33.78 -6.71
N GLN A 297 3.73 33.74 -7.91
CA GLN A 297 3.84 34.85 -8.87
C GLN A 297 2.48 35.29 -9.40
N SER A 298 1.63 35.80 -8.51
CA SER A 298 0.64 36.80 -8.91
C SER A 298 0.32 37.68 -7.73
N TYR A 299 0.24 39.00 -8.01
CA TYR A 299 0.02 40.14 -7.12
C TYR A 299 1.28 40.75 -6.51
N ASP A 300 1.85 41.71 -7.24
CA ASP A 300 1.82 43.09 -6.76
C ASP A 300 1.71 44.05 -7.96
N ASN A 301 0.59 44.78 -7.98
CA ASN A 301 0.33 45.89 -8.87
C ASN A 301 0.34 47.14 -7.98
N SER A 302 1.30 48.04 -8.16
CA SER A 302 1.20 49.39 -7.62
C SER A 302 1.75 50.39 -8.61
N THR A 303 0.84 51.22 -9.09
CA THR A 303 0.99 52.33 -10.02
C THR A 303 1.58 53.55 -9.30
N SER A 304 2.56 54.23 -9.89
CA SER A 304 2.76 55.68 -9.67
C SER A 304 3.56 56.35 -10.80
N SER A 305 2.83 57.14 -11.58
CA SER A 305 3.15 58.47 -12.15
C SER A 305 4.53 58.80 -12.77
N THR A 306 4.43 59.24 -14.04
CA THR A 306 5.10 60.38 -14.71
C THR A 306 6.63 60.41 -14.82
N GLU A 307 7.15 60.40 -16.05
CA GLU A 307 7.65 61.60 -16.73
C GLU A 307 8.08 61.33 -18.18
N ASP A 308 8.19 62.44 -18.89
CA ASP A 308 8.18 62.70 -20.32
C ASP A 308 9.60 62.69 -20.92
N ARG A 309 9.79 62.20 -22.16
CA ARG A 309 10.51 62.89 -23.27
C ARG A 309 11.07 61.98 -24.38
N SER A 310 10.91 62.56 -25.56
CA SER A 310 11.27 62.21 -26.93
C SER A 310 12.73 61.92 -27.26
N HIS A 311 12.91 61.08 -28.31
CA HIS A 311 13.86 61.11 -29.45
C HIS A 311 14.18 59.63 -29.80
N GLY A 312 14.13 59.11 -31.02
CA GLY A 312 14.22 59.66 -32.36
C GLY A 312 15.12 58.73 -33.17
N THR A 313 14.65 58.34 -34.37
CA THR A 313 15.40 57.79 -35.52
C THR A 313 15.56 56.26 -35.67
N ALA A 314 15.26 55.86 -36.90
CA ALA A 314 15.12 54.52 -37.47
C ALA A 314 16.46 53.86 -37.85
N THR A 315 16.47 52.53 -38.03
CA THR A 315 17.00 51.91 -39.25
C THR A 315 16.45 50.50 -39.48
N ILE A 316 16.06 50.24 -40.73
CA ILE A 316 15.66 48.97 -41.31
C ILE A 316 16.92 48.15 -41.64
N GLY A 317 16.92 46.86 -41.31
CA GLY A 317 17.96 45.91 -41.69
C GLY A 317 17.35 44.54 -42.02
N THR A 318 17.14 44.29 -43.31
CA THR A 318 16.75 43.01 -43.89
C THR A 318 17.91 42.01 -43.86
N SER A 319 17.70 40.75 -43.46
CA SER A 319 18.18 39.58 -44.22
C SER A 319 17.81 38.22 -43.60
N LYS A 320 17.08 37.45 -44.43
CA LYS A 320 17.26 36.03 -44.78
C LYS A 320 17.48 34.97 -43.69
N LEU A 321 16.51 34.06 -43.65
CA LEU A 321 16.65 32.63 -43.29
C LEU A 321 17.81 31.95 -44.04
N PRO A 322 18.34 30.86 -43.44
CA PRO A 322 18.28 29.59 -44.12
C PRO A 322 17.74 28.46 -43.23
N SER A 323 16.86 27.68 -43.85
CA SER A 323 16.51 26.31 -43.51
C SER A 323 17.68 25.36 -43.77
N SER A 324 17.92 24.41 -42.87
CA SER A 324 18.24 23.03 -43.27
C SER A 324 18.08 22.07 -42.11
N SER A 325 17.20 21.11 -42.33
CA SER A 325 17.12 19.76 -41.77
C SER A 325 18.49 19.09 -41.54
N ASN A 326 18.57 18.28 -40.49
CA ASN A 326 19.32 17.02 -40.53
C ASN A 326 18.72 16.04 -39.52
N GLU A 327 18.12 14.97 -40.05
CA GLU A 327 18.07 13.67 -39.41
C GLU A 327 19.49 13.09 -39.37
N SER A 328 19.86 12.44 -38.28
CA SER A 328 20.83 11.35 -38.35
C SER A 328 20.59 10.35 -37.22
N SER A 329 20.30 9.14 -37.70
CA SER A 329 20.22 7.86 -37.01
C SER A 329 21.41 7.60 -36.09
N LEU A 330 21.14 6.96 -34.94
CA LEU A 330 22.16 6.28 -34.14
C LEU A 330 21.72 4.83 -33.93
N ASN A 331 22.58 3.95 -34.39
CA ASN A 331 22.45 2.51 -34.36
C ASN A 331 23.65 1.95 -33.61
N ILE A 332 23.41 0.89 -32.82
CA ILE A 332 24.35 -0.15 -32.38
C ILE A 332 25.29 0.24 -31.21
N MET A 333 25.17 -0.43 -30.06
CA MET A 333 25.79 -1.75 -29.80
C MET A 333 25.18 -2.43 -28.57
#